data_AF-A0A7K1T8Z7-F1
#
_entry.id   AF-A0A7K1T8Z7-F1
#
_cell.length_a   1.000
_cell.length_b   1.000
_cell.length_c   1.000
_cell.angle_alpha   90.00
_cell.angle_beta   90.00
_cell.angle_gamma   90.00
#
_symmetry.space_group_name_H-M   'P 1'
#
loop_
_entity.id
_entity.type
_entity.pdbx_description
1 polymer ?
#
loop_
_entity_poly.entity_id
_entity_poly.type
_entity_poly.pdbx_seq_one_letter_code
_entity_poly.pdbx_strand_id
1 'polypeptide(L)'
;MTETTSTAFDRARTGLWVSLQKHLALIYQAEAAFTKAVAFADAFPFLASAVEAELLAEYDRQRSALRDLFTDETAQLDTLTKAIRTKGYSEDEKKQLYLLLLGYLDIAAAVFERLAVQVPVRLPKDAELEATQARFERVRNFARLQVKGMAGLLC
;
A
#
# COMPACT_ATOMS: atom_id res chain seq x y z
N MET A 1 16.37 30.73 22.15
CA MET A 1 16.11 29.31 21.86
C MET A 1 14.64 29.08 22.15
N THR A 2 13.78 29.26 21.14
CA THR A 2 12.34 29.00 21.27
C THR A 2 12.12 27.51 21.08
N GLU A 3 11.88 26.80 22.18
CA GLU A 3 11.32 25.45 22.14
C GLU A 3 9.99 25.51 21.40
N THR A 4 9.96 24.95 20.19
CA THR A 4 8.72 24.76 19.45
C THR A 4 7.88 23.76 20.22
N THR A 5 6.88 24.25 20.96
CA THR A 5 5.86 23.42 21.60
C THR A 5 5.13 22.63 20.52
N SER A 6 5.62 21.42 20.25
CA SER A 6 5.03 20.50 19.27
C SER A 6 3.60 20.18 19.67
N THR A 7 2.65 20.61 18.83
CA THR A 7 1.23 20.40 19.07
C THR A 7 0.92 18.89 19.11
N ALA A 8 -0.18 18.49 19.75
CA ALA A 8 -0.60 17.08 19.73
C ALA A 8 -0.82 16.57 18.29
N PHE A 9 -1.20 17.47 17.37
CA PHE A 9 -1.29 17.20 15.95
C PHE A 9 0.09 16.96 15.31
N ASP A 10 1.10 17.81 15.56
CA ASP A 10 2.44 17.63 14.99
C ASP A 10 3.08 16.31 15.41
N ARG A 11 2.87 15.89 16.66
CA ARG A 11 3.31 14.56 17.13
C ARG A 11 2.60 13.43 16.40
N ALA A 12 1.29 13.56 16.17
CA ALA A 12 0.52 12.56 15.44
C ALA A 12 0.90 12.48 13.95
N ARG A 13 1.10 13.63 13.30
CA ARG A 13 1.56 13.75 11.91
C ARG A 13 2.96 13.16 11.74
N THR A 14 3.89 13.50 12.64
CA THR A 14 5.26 12.95 12.62
C THR A 14 5.25 11.44 12.88
N GLY A 15 4.46 10.99 13.85
CA GLY A 15 4.31 9.55 14.14
C GLY A 15 3.73 8.79 12.95
N LEU A 16 2.70 9.33 12.30
CA LEU A 16 2.14 8.75 11.07
C LEU A 16 3.19 8.70 9.96
N TRP A 17 3.90 9.81 9.71
CA TRP A 17 4.96 9.87 8.71
C TRP A 17 6.05 8.81 8.93
N VAL A 18 6.59 8.72 10.14
CA VAL A 18 7.60 7.70 10.49
C VAL A 18 7.06 6.28 10.34
N SER A 19 5.80 6.06 10.71
CA SER A 19 5.14 4.77 10.48
C SER A 19 5.10 4.45 8.98
N LEU A 20 4.57 5.37 8.16
CA LEU A 20 4.45 5.19 6.71
C LEU A 20 5.80 4.95 6.06
N GLN A 21 6.88 5.62 6.50
CA GLN A 21 8.23 5.36 6.01
C GLN A 21 8.68 3.92 6.27
N LYS A 22 8.37 3.35 7.44
CA LYS A 22 8.69 1.94 7.74
C LYS A 22 7.92 0.99 6.84
N HIS A 23 6.62 1.25 6.63
CA HIS A 23 5.81 0.43 5.74
C HIS A 23 6.26 0.54 4.27
N LEU A 24 6.64 1.74 3.82
CA LEU A 24 7.22 1.93 2.50
C LEU A 24 8.51 1.12 2.33
N ALA A 25 9.37 1.07 3.35
CA ALA A 25 10.58 0.25 3.29
C ALA A 25 10.25 -1.25 3.12
N LEU A 26 9.22 -1.75 3.82
CA LEU A 26 8.75 -3.13 3.67
C LEU A 26 8.18 -3.40 2.27
N ILE A 27 7.37 -2.47 1.75
CA ILE A 27 6.82 -2.55 0.39
C ILE A 27 7.95 -2.59 -0.64
N TYR A 28 8.93 -1.70 -0.57
CA TYR A 28 10.05 -1.69 -1.50
C TYR A 28 10.94 -2.92 -1.37
N GLN A 29 11.10 -3.47 -0.16
CA GLN A 29 11.82 -4.72 0.04
C GLN A 29 11.09 -5.88 -0.64
N ALA A 30 9.78 -5.99 -0.45
CA ALA A 30 8.94 -6.99 -1.10
C ALA A 30 8.92 -6.81 -2.62
N GLU A 31 8.87 -5.58 -3.11
CA GLU A 31 8.95 -5.26 -4.53
C GLU A 31 10.28 -5.73 -5.13
N ALA A 32 11.40 -5.42 -4.48
CA ALA A 32 12.72 -5.84 -4.96
C ALA A 32 12.87 -7.36 -4.98
N ALA A 33 12.35 -8.04 -3.94
CA ALA A 33 12.34 -9.51 -3.89
C ALA A 33 11.47 -10.11 -5.01
N PHE A 34 10.26 -9.58 -5.20
CA PHE A 34 9.36 -10.03 -6.27
C PHE A 34 9.95 -9.77 -7.66
N THR A 35 10.60 -8.61 -7.87
CA THR A 35 11.30 -8.29 -9.12
C THR A 35 12.36 -9.32 -9.48
N LYS A 36 13.14 -9.77 -8.50
CA LYS A 36 14.13 -10.83 -8.71
C LYS A 36 13.46 -12.16 -9.04
N ALA A 37 12.38 -12.49 -8.34
CA ALA A 37 11.65 -13.73 -8.54
C ALA A 37 10.93 -13.82 -9.89
N VAL A 38 10.60 -12.68 -10.52
CA VAL A 38 9.98 -12.65 -11.86
C VAL A 38 10.97 -12.44 -12.99
N ALA A 39 12.27 -12.26 -12.69
CA ALA A 39 13.29 -11.92 -13.68
C ALA A 39 13.58 -13.04 -14.69
N PHE A 40 13.07 -14.25 -14.48
CA PHE A 40 13.19 -15.36 -15.44
C PHE A 40 12.26 -15.21 -16.66
N ALA A 41 11.25 -14.33 -16.58
CA ALA A 41 10.25 -14.16 -17.63
C ALA A 41 10.40 -12.80 -18.32
N ASP A 42 10.60 -12.84 -19.63
CA ASP A 42 10.68 -11.64 -20.49
C ASP A 42 9.29 -11.06 -20.83
N ALA A 43 8.24 -11.85 -20.65
CA ALA A 43 6.86 -11.48 -20.96
C ALA A 43 5.85 -12.12 -20.00
N PHE A 44 4.75 -11.40 -19.75
CA PHE A 44 3.62 -11.84 -18.93
C PHE A 44 2.31 -11.81 -19.72
N PRO A 45 1.38 -12.76 -19.50
CA PRO A 45 1.51 -13.89 -18.59
C PRO A 45 2.47 -14.98 -19.10
N PHE A 46 3.19 -15.66 -18.19
CA PHE A 46 4.17 -16.70 -18.55
C PHE A 46 3.60 -18.12 -18.46
N LEU A 47 4.20 -19.08 -19.16
CA LEU A 47 3.84 -20.49 -19.08
C LEU A 47 4.61 -21.18 -17.95
N ALA A 48 3.93 -21.52 -16.85
CA ALA A 48 4.56 -22.18 -15.70
C ALA A 48 5.25 -23.52 -16.05
N SER A 49 4.75 -24.24 -17.06
CA SER A 49 5.36 -25.49 -17.53
C SER A 49 6.69 -25.30 -18.26
N ALA A 50 7.03 -24.07 -18.65
CA ALA A 50 8.27 -23.72 -19.33
C ALA A 50 9.33 -23.14 -18.37
N VAL A 51 9.02 -23.06 -17.08
CA VAL A 51 9.90 -22.50 -16.04
C VAL A 51 10.52 -23.64 -15.23
N GLU A 52 11.79 -23.52 -14.89
CA GLU A 52 12.45 -24.46 -13.98
C GLU A 52 11.75 -24.49 -12.61
N ALA A 53 11.63 -25.68 -12.03
CA ALA A 53 10.87 -25.88 -10.80
C ALA A 53 11.34 -25.00 -9.63
N GLU A 54 12.65 -24.77 -9.52
CA GLU A 54 13.23 -23.93 -8.47
C GLU A 54 12.82 -22.45 -8.62
N LEU A 55 12.83 -21.94 -9.85
CA LEU A 55 12.42 -20.57 -10.16
C LEU A 55 10.91 -20.38 -9.94
N LEU A 56 10.11 -21.38 -10.33
CA LEU A 56 8.67 -21.36 -10.10
C LEU A 56 8.33 -21.39 -8.60
N ALA A 57 9.04 -22.21 -7.81
CA ALA A 57 8.85 -22.28 -6.36
C ALA A 57 9.22 -20.95 -5.67
N GLU A 58 10.30 -20.29 -6.12
CA GLU A 58 10.68 -18.98 -5.59
C GLU A 58 9.67 -17.90 -5.99
N TYR A 59 9.17 -17.92 -7.22
CA TYR A 59 8.07 -17.07 -7.66
C TYR A 59 6.83 -17.22 -6.77
N ASP A 60 6.36 -18.44 -6.54
CA ASP A 60 5.15 -18.70 -5.74
C ASP A 60 5.34 -18.24 -4.28
N ARG A 61 6.54 -18.43 -3.73
CA ARG A 61 6.90 -17.95 -2.39
C ARG A 61 6.86 -16.44 -2.30
N GLN A 62 7.52 -15.72 -3.23
CA GLN A 62 7.55 -14.26 -3.21
C GLN A 62 6.19 -13.66 -3.53
N ARG A 63 5.41 -14.29 -4.42
CA ARG A 63 4.02 -13.92 -4.68
C ARG A 63 3.16 -14.03 -3.43
N SER A 64 3.27 -15.14 -2.69
CA SER A 64 2.51 -15.34 -1.45
C SER A 64 2.90 -14.31 -0.40
N ALA A 65 4.21 -14.07 -0.22
CA ALA A 65 4.68 -13.05 0.71
C ALA A 65 4.17 -11.63 0.36
N LEU A 66 4.13 -11.28 -0.93
CA LEU A 66 3.59 -10.00 -1.38
C LEU A 66 2.07 -9.90 -1.20
N ARG A 67 1.33 -11.00 -1.39
CA ARG A 67 -0.12 -11.08 -1.10
C ARG A 67 -0.39 -10.90 0.40
N ASP A 68 0.36 -11.58 1.25
CA ASP A 68 0.19 -11.50 2.71
C ASP A 68 0.47 -10.08 3.18
N LEU A 69 1.57 -9.48 2.71
CA LEU A 69 1.89 -8.08 2.96
C LEU A 69 0.76 -7.15 2.49
N PHE A 70 0.19 -7.39 1.31
CA PHE A 70 -0.93 -6.58 0.82
C PHE A 70 -2.15 -6.63 1.75
N THR A 71 -2.44 -7.81 2.30
CA THR A 71 -3.56 -8.01 3.21
C THR A 71 -3.33 -7.30 4.54
N ASP A 72 -2.15 -7.45 5.11
CA ASP A 72 -1.75 -6.80 6.36
C ASP A 72 -1.75 -5.28 6.23
N GLU A 73 -1.14 -4.75 5.16
CA GLU A 73 -1.09 -3.32 4.89
C GLU A 73 -2.50 -2.74 4.70
N THR A 74 -3.37 -3.45 3.97
CA THR A 74 -4.76 -3.02 3.77
C THR A 74 -5.53 -2.95 5.08
N ALA A 75 -5.36 -3.94 5.98
CA ALA A 75 -5.99 -3.95 7.30
C ALA A 75 -5.49 -2.81 8.19
N GLN A 76 -4.18 -2.52 8.13
CA GLN A 76 -3.59 -1.42 8.86
C GLN A 76 -4.06 -0.07 8.34
N LEU A 77 -4.15 0.11 7.02
CA LEU A 77 -4.65 1.33 6.39
C LEU A 77 -6.10 1.63 6.76
N ASP A 78 -6.96 0.62 6.83
CA ASP A 78 -8.34 0.76 7.31
C ASP A 78 -8.36 1.21 8.79
N THR A 79 -7.50 0.63 9.62
CA THR A 79 -7.36 1.03 11.03
C THR A 79 -6.88 2.48 11.19
N LEU A 80 -5.87 2.89 10.42
CA LEU A 80 -5.36 4.26 10.41
C LEU A 80 -6.43 5.26 9.94
N THR A 81 -7.14 4.92 8.87
CA THR A 81 -8.25 5.72 8.33
C THR A 81 -9.34 5.93 9.37
N LYS A 82 -9.75 4.86 10.07
CA LYS A 82 -10.72 4.95 11.16
C LYS A 82 -10.21 5.81 12.32
N ALA A 83 -8.94 5.67 12.70
CA ALA A 83 -8.34 6.43 13.78
C ALA A 83 -8.26 7.95 13.47
N ILE A 84 -7.95 8.33 12.23
CA ILE A 84 -7.96 9.74 11.81
C ILE A 84 -9.38 10.30 11.85
N ARG A 85 -10.36 9.52 11.40
CA ARG A 85 -11.78 9.92 11.41
C ARG A 85 -12.30 10.17 12.82
N THR A 86 -11.99 9.29 13.77
CA THR A 86 -12.52 9.33 15.14
C THR A 86 -11.85 10.34 16.04
N LYS A 87 -10.58 10.69 15.77
CA LYS A 87 -9.87 11.70 16.56
C LYS A 87 -10.44 13.11 16.36
N GLY A 88 -10.42 13.89 17.43
CA GLY A 88 -10.92 15.28 17.47
C GLY A 88 -10.01 16.32 16.78
N TYR A 89 -9.30 15.93 15.72
CA TYR A 89 -8.54 16.88 14.90
C TYR A 89 -9.48 17.79 14.11
N SER A 90 -9.02 18.99 13.79
CA SER A 90 -9.75 19.90 12.90
C SER A 90 -9.88 19.31 11.50
N GLU A 91 -10.80 19.84 10.67
CA GLU A 91 -10.96 19.34 9.31
C GLU A 91 -9.68 19.46 8.48
N ASP A 92 -8.95 20.57 8.63
CA ASP A 92 -7.73 20.84 7.88
C ASP A 92 -6.58 19.92 8.32
N GLU A 93 -6.48 19.65 9.62
CA GLU A 93 -5.55 18.66 10.17
C GLU A 93 -5.87 17.24 9.65
N LYS A 94 -7.15 16.85 9.60
CA LYS A 94 -7.57 15.57 9.03
C LYS A 94 -7.22 15.47 7.55
N LYS A 95 -7.48 16.53 6.77
CA LYS A 95 -7.12 16.59 5.34
C LYS A 95 -5.62 16.40 5.13
N GLN A 96 -4.77 17.04 5.94
CA GLN A 96 -3.32 16.84 5.87
C GLN A 96 -2.91 15.38 6.14
N LEU A 97 -3.52 14.71 7.12
CA LEU A 97 -3.24 13.30 7.41
C LEU A 97 -3.73 12.38 6.29
N TYR A 98 -4.90 12.65 5.70
CA TYR A 98 -5.39 11.90 4.55
C TYR A 98 -4.55 12.11 3.29
N LEU A 99 -3.96 13.29 3.10
CA LEU A 99 -3.03 13.55 2.00
C LEU A 99 -1.77 12.69 2.12
N LEU A 100 -1.20 12.59 3.34
CA LEU A 100 -0.07 11.69 3.61
C LEU A 100 -0.43 10.22 3.30
N LEU A 101 -1.58 9.76 3.78
CA LEU A 101 -2.07 8.41 3.52
C LEU A 101 -2.30 8.17 2.03
N LEU A 102 -2.83 9.16 1.30
CA LEU A 102 -3.07 9.04 -0.13
C LEU A 102 -1.77 8.84 -0.91
N GLY A 103 -0.73 9.62 -0.59
CA GLY A 103 0.59 9.44 -1.20
C GLY A 103 1.16 8.04 -0.97
N TYR A 104 0.99 7.49 0.23
CA TYR A 104 1.35 6.10 0.52
C TYR A 104 0.52 5.09 -0.28
N LEU A 105 -0.81 5.27 -0.33
CA LEU A 105 -1.73 4.39 -1.04
C LEU A 105 -1.44 4.35 -2.54
N ASP A 106 -1.07 5.47 -3.15
CA ASP A 106 -0.74 5.50 -4.57
C ASP A 106 0.57 4.74 -4.88
N ILE A 107 1.58 4.83 -4.01
CA ILE A 107 2.83 4.04 -4.14
C ILE A 107 2.54 2.54 -3.94
N ALA A 108 1.82 2.20 -2.86
CA ALA A 108 1.44 0.84 -2.55
C ALA A 108 0.64 0.20 -3.70
N ALA A 109 -0.28 0.94 -4.32
CA ALA A 109 -1.07 0.48 -5.45
C ALA A 109 -0.19 0.03 -6.63
N ALA A 110 0.85 0.80 -6.98
CA ALA A 110 1.74 0.47 -8.09
C ALA A 110 2.49 -0.85 -7.86
N VAL A 111 2.90 -1.11 -6.62
CA VAL A 111 3.61 -2.35 -6.25
C VAL A 111 2.64 -3.53 -6.24
N PHE A 112 1.44 -3.37 -5.65
CA PHE A 112 0.46 -4.44 -5.56
C PHE A 112 -0.23 -4.77 -6.89
N GLU A 113 -0.29 -3.82 -7.83
CA GLU A 113 -0.75 -4.08 -9.21
C GLU A 113 0.06 -5.18 -9.89
N ARG A 114 1.34 -5.34 -9.52
CA ARG A 114 2.20 -6.41 -10.02
C ARG A 114 1.68 -7.81 -9.69
N LEU A 115 0.91 -7.98 -8.61
CA LEU A 115 0.24 -9.25 -8.29
C LEU A 115 -0.82 -9.63 -9.33
N ALA A 116 -1.39 -8.66 -10.06
CA ALA A 116 -2.37 -8.92 -11.12
C ALA A 116 -1.69 -9.05 -12.50
N VAL A 117 -0.58 -8.35 -12.72
CA VAL A 117 0.10 -8.29 -14.04
C VAL A 117 1.12 -9.42 -14.21
N GLN A 118 1.97 -9.67 -13.20
CA GLN A 118 3.10 -10.60 -13.29
C GLN A 118 2.66 -12.01 -12.86
N VAL A 119 1.75 -12.60 -13.66
CA VAL A 119 1.07 -13.87 -13.36
C VAL A 119 1.33 -14.95 -14.41
N PRO A 120 1.20 -16.24 -14.06
CA PRO A 120 1.19 -17.31 -15.05
C PRO A 120 -0.13 -17.31 -15.83
N VAL A 121 -0.12 -17.93 -17.03
CA VAL A 121 -1.31 -18.06 -17.91
C VAL A 121 -2.48 -18.74 -17.21
N ARG A 122 -2.20 -19.67 -16.29
CA ARG A 122 -3.22 -20.35 -15.47
C ARG A 122 -2.92 -20.11 -14.00
N LEU A 123 -3.42 -18.99 -13.48
CA LEU A 123 -3.46 -18.73 -12.05
C LEU A 123 -4.85 -19.08 -11.51
N PRO A 124 -4.98 -19.90 -10.45
CA PRO A 124 -6.24 -20.08 -9.75
C PRO A 124 -6.79 -18.75 -9.26
N LYS A 125 -8.12 -18.57 -9.31
CA LYS A 125 -8.75 -17.39 -8.73
C LYS A 125 -8.52 -17.37 -7.23
N ASP A 126 -8.09 -16.23 -6.73
CA ASP A 126 -7.83 -15.98 -5.32
C ASP A 126 -8.88 -15.01 -4.79
N ALA A 127 -9.98 -15.57 -4.26
CA ALA A 127 -11.09 -14.78 -3.74
C ALA A 127 -10.69 -13.87 -2.57
N GLU A 128 -9.65 -14.25 -1.82
CA GLU A 128 -9.15 -13.45 -0.70
C GLU A 128 -8.38 -12.24 -1.21
N LEU A 129 -7.50 -12.43 -2.20
CA LEU A 129 -6.80 -11.33 -2.86
C LEU A 129 -7.78 -10.35 -3.52
N GLU A 130 -8.82 -10.85 -4.22
CA GLU A 130 -9.87 -10.00 -4.80
C GLU A 130 -10.61 -9.19 -3.72
N ALA A 131 -10.93 -9.80 -2.58
CA ALA A 131 -11.56 -9.12 -1.46
C ALA A 131 -10.64 -8.06 -0.82
N THR A 132 -9.35 -8.35 -0.68
CA THR A 132 -8.33 -7.39 -0.20
C THR A 132 -8.19 -6.23 -1.18
N GLN A 133 -8.14 -6.49 -2.48
CA GLN A 133 -8.06 -5.45 -3.50
C GLN A 133 -9.28 -4.52 -3.49
N ALA A 134 -10.48 -5.08 -3.34
CA ALA A 134 -11.69 -4.29 -3.18
C ALA A 134 -11.68 -3.45 -1.88
N ARG A 135 -11.13 -3.98 -0.78
CA ARG A 135 -10.95 -3.22 0.47
C ARG A 135 -9.97 -2.07 0.29
N PHE A 136 -8.82 -2.32 -0.33
CA PHE A 136 -7.79 -1.34 -0.60
C PHE A 136 -8.33 -0.18 -1.45
N GLU A 137 -9.04 -0.49 -2.54
CA GLU A 137 -9.66 0.52 -3.40
C GLU A 137 -10.70 1.36 -2.66
N ARG A 138 -11.48 0.77 -1.75
CA ARG A 138 -12.41 1.54 -0.91
C ARG A 138 -11.68 2.52 -0.01
N VAL A 139 -10.57 2.11 0.63
CA VAL A 139 -9.76 2.99 1.49
C VAL A 139 -9.14 4.12 0.66
N ARG A 140 -8.58 3.80 -0.52
CA ARG A 140 -8.01 4.79 -1.44
C ARG A 140 -9.04 5.81 -1.92
N ASN A 141 -10.21 5.36 -2.36
CA ASN A 141 -11.28 6.24 -2.79
C ASN A 141 -11.81 7.10 -1.63
N PHE A 142 -11.92 6.54 -0.43
CA PHE A 142 -12.29 7.29 0.75
C PHE A 142 -11.27 8.40 1.07
N ALA A 143 -9.97 8.08 1.12
CA ALA A 143 -8.92 9.07 1.35
C ALA A 143 -8.94 10.18 0.29
N ARG A 144 -9.10 9.83 -1.00
CA ARG A 144 -9.26 10.82 -2.08
C ARG A 144 -10.46 11.74 -1.88
N LEU A 145 -11.60 11.21 -1.44
CA LEU A 145 -12.80 12.00 -1.16
C LEU A 145 -12.59 12.99 -0.01
N GLN A 146 -11.87 12.58 1.04
CA GLN A 146 -11.58 13.47 2.19
C GLN A 146 -10.65 14.63 1.81
N VAL A 147 -9.81 14.43 0.79
CA VAL A 147 -8.85 15.42 0.29
C VAL A 147 -9.46 16.31 -0.81
N LYS A 148 -10.58 15.92 -1.43
CA LYS A 148 -11.31 16.77 -2.37
C LYS A 148 -11.77 18.06 -1.67
N GLY A 149 -11.50 19.20 -2.29
CA GLY A 149 -11.80 20.53 -1.73
C GLY A 149 -10.62 21.24 -1.06
N MET A 150 -9.42 20.64 -1.01
CA MET A 150 -8.20 21.34 -0.55
C MET A 150 -7.72 22.50 -1.45
N ALA A 151 -8.37 22.74 -2.60
CA ALA A 151 -8.05 23.88 -3.47
C ALA A 151 -8.14 25.25 -2.75
N GLY A 152 -8.84 25.33 -1.61
CA GLY A 152 -8.92 26.54 -0.78
C GLY A 152 -7.92 26.64 0.37
N LEU A 153 -7.04 25.65 0.60
CA LEU A 153 -6.06 25.64 1.71
C LEU A 153 -4.64 26.08 1.29
N LEU A 154 -4.43 26.31 -0.01
CA LEU A 154 -3.18 26.82 -0.58
C LEU A 154 -3.27 28.31 -0.94
N CYS A 155 -4.30 29.01 -0.47
CA CYS A 155 -4.51 30.45 -0.67
C CYS A 155 -4.11 31.22 0.59
#